data_AF-A0A850LI35-F1
#
_entry.id   AF-A0A850LI35-F1
#
_cell.length_a   1.000
_cell.length_b   1.000
_cell.length_c   1.000
_cell.angle_alpha   90.00
_cell.angle_beta   90.00
_cell.angle_gamma   90.00
#
_symmetry.space_group_name_H-M   'P 1'
#
loop_
_entity.id
_entity.type
_entity.pdbx_description
1 polymer ?
#
loop_
_entity_poly.entity_id
_entity_poly.type
_entity_poly.pdbx_seq_one_letter_code
_entity_poly.pdbx_strand_id
1 'polypeptide(L)'
;MTFWILVTLMALTVAALLALSMLRARVAAEPAAAYDLRVYRDQLAGVDRDLARGVIDAGDAERIRTEISRRILAADAQMRAEVEGGGQSLRKAGLGALLGAVVIVGGTMALYSRLGAPGYGDLPLQLRLDIAEANRTDRPGQGEAEARIPAHPAPQLDPGYAELLGKLRDTVAQRPDDIQGQMLLAQHEANTGNFAAAYAAKGRVIALLQGDASPQDFTEQAEMMIRAAGGYVSPEAEAVLFEALRRDPEYGPARYYWGTMLAQIGRPDLAFNTWARTLQTAPAGTAWGEAIREQIGELAMRAGVNDYTPPAPPAGTALPGPRREDVEAASEMDAETRAEMIQGMVTRLSTRLATEGGTPQEWGRLIGALVVLGDTDRARAILDEARQVYGESPEALVLIESAAQRAGLGE
;
A
#
# COMPACT_ATOMS: atom_id res chain seq x y z
N MET A 1 4.40 0.49 -33.08
CA MET A 1 5.49 0.94 -33.99
C MET A 1 5.66 2.45 -33.98
N THR A 2 4.58 3.22 -34.08
CA THR A 2 4.59 4.69 -33.99
C THR A 2 5.28 5.23 -32.72
N PHE A 3 4.99 4.67 -31.55
CA PHE A 3 5.63 5.04 -30.27
C PHE A 3 7.17 4.95 -30.35
N TRP A 4 7.70 3.80 -30.78
CA TRP A 4 9.15 3.57 -30.89
C TRP A 4 9.81 4.56 -31.85
N ILE A 5 9.19 4.83 -33.00
CA ILE A 5 9.70 5.81 -33.97
C ILE A 5 9.82 7.20 -33.33
N LEU A 6 8.78 7.67 -32.64
CA LEU A 6 8.76 8.99 -32.03
C LEU A 6 9.80 9.14 -30.92
N VAL A 7 9.89 8.16 -30.01
CA VAL A 7 10.81 8.22 -28.87
C VAL A 7 12.26 8.11 -29.35
N THR A 8 12.56 7.24 -30.32
CA THR A 8 13.91 7.15 -30.91
C THR A 8 14.29 8.44 -31.62
N LEU A 9 13.39 9.03 -32.42
CA LEU A 9 13.65 10.31 -33.09
C LEU A 9 13.91 11.43 -32.07
N MET A 10 13.13 11.49 -31.00
CA MET A 10 13.31 12.48 -29.94
C MET A 10 14.64 12.30 -29.22
N ALA A 11 15.01 11.07 -28.86
CA ALA A 11 16.30 10.77 -28.23
C ALA A 11 17.49 11.14 -29.12
N LEU A 12 17.42 10.82 -30.42
CA LEU A 12 18.46 11.20 -31.39
C LEU A 12 18.55 12.71 -31.57
N THR A 13 17.41 13.42 -31.56
CA THR A 13 17.38 14.88 -31.67
C THR A 13 18.05 15.54 -30.46
N VAL A 14 17.74 15.08 -29.25
CA VAL A 14 18.39 15.56 -28.01
C VAL A 14 19.88 15.26 -28.04
N ALA A 15 20.28 14.04 -28.41
CA ALA A 15 21.69 13.68 -28.54
C ALA A 15 22.42 14.57 -29.56
N ALA A 16 21.80 14.88 -30.70
CA ALA A 16 22.35 15.76 -31.72
C ALA A 16 22.49 17.21 -31.23
N LEU A 17 21.51 17.73 -30.48
CA LEU A 17 21.58 19.08 -29.89
C LEU A 17 22.69 19.18 -28.84
N LEU A 18 22.85 18.16 -28.00
CA LEU A 18 23.93 18.09 -27.02
C LEU A 18 25.30 18.01 -27.71
N ALA A 19 25.43 17.17 -28.75
CA ALA A 19 26.64 17.10 -29.55
C ALA A 19 26.97 18.44 -30.23
N LEU A 20 25.96 19.10 -30.81
CA LEU A 20 26.12 20.42 -31.44
C LEU A 20 26.54 21.50 -30.43
N SER A 21 25.96 21.49 -29.22
CA SER A 21 26.32 22.40 -28.13
C SER A 21 27.79 22.23 -27.73
N MET A 22 28.23 20.99 -27.50
CA MET A 22 29.63 20.69 -27.18
C MET A 22 30.60 21.14 -28.28
N LEU A 23 30.19 20.97 -29.55
CA LEU A 23 31.00 21.39 -30.69
C LEU A 23 31.02 22.92 -30.86
N ARG A 24 29.93 23.63 -30.57
CA ARG A 24 29.82 25.10 -30.67
C ARG A 24 30.51 25.85 -29.52
N ALA A 25 30.46 25.32 -28.29
CA ALA A 25 31.14 25.93 -27.14
C ALA A 25 32.65 26.14 -27.37
N ARG A 26 33.25 25.33 -28.26
CA ARG A 26 34.64 25.47 -28.70
C ARG A 26 34.89 26.67 -29.61
N VAL A 27 33.95 27.03 -30.48
CA VAL A 27 34.13 28.09 -31.48
C VAL A 27 34.05 29.49 -30.85
N ALA A 28 33.33 29.61 -29.73
CA ALA A 28 33.09 30.89 -29.05
C ALA A 28 34.17 31.26 -28.00
N ALA A 29 35.06 30.34 -27.63
CA ALA A 29 36.13 30.63 -26.67
C ALA A 29 37.31 31.29 -27.41
N GLU A 30 37.35 32.62 -27.42
CA GLU A 30 38.56 33.35 -27.80
C GLU A 30 39.67 33.02 -26.79
N PRO A 31 40.88 32.60 -27.21
CA PRO A 31 41.95 32.26 -26.26
C PRO A 31 42.26 33.45 -25.36
N ALA A 32 42.34 33.24 -24.05
CA ALA A 32 42.66 34.30 -23.09
C ALA A 32 43.96 35.03 -23.47
N ALA A 33 44.95 34.28 -23.96
CA ALA A 33 46.21 34.82 -24.47
C ALA A 33 46.05 35.78 -25.67
N ALA A 34 45.07 35.55 -26.55
CA ALA A 34 44.80 36.43 -27.69
C ALA A 34 44.13 37.74 -27.25
N TYR A 35 43.31 37.72 -26.20
CA TYR A 35 42.76 38.90 -25.56
C TYR A 35 43.85 39.72 -24.86
N ASP A 36 44.68 39.08 -24.04
CA ASP A 36 45.77 39.73 -23.29
C ASP A 36 46.80 40.38 -24.22
N LEU A 37 47.12 39.73 -25.36
CA LEU A 37 48.03 40.28 -26.37
C LEU A 37 47.53 41.62 -26.97
N ARG A 38 46.21 41.75 -27.19
CA ARG A 38 45.61 43.02 -27.67
C ARG A 38 45.72 44.10 -26.62
N VAL A 39 45.43 43.77 -25.36
CA VAL A 39 45.52 44.71 -24.23
C VAL A 39 46.96 45.20 -24.05
N TYR A 40 47.95 44.30 -24.07
CA TYR A 40 49.36 44.68 -23.90
C TYR A 40 49.89 45.53 -25.06
N ARG A 41 49.44 45.30 -26.30
CA ARG A 41 49.80 46.14 -27.45
C ARG A 41 49.23 47.56 -27.31
N ASP A 42 48.00 47.69 -26.83
CA ASP A 42 47.38 48.99 -26.60
C ASP A 42 48.03 49.74 -25.42
N GLN A 43 48.40 49.01 -24.35
CA GLN A 43 49.19 49.56 -23.25
C GLN A 43 50.56 50.06 -23.71
N LEU A 44 51.24 49.32 -24.60
CA LEU A 44 52.52 49.75 -25.18
C LEU A 44 52.37 51.07 -25.97
N ALA A 45 51.32 51.20 -26.78
CA ALA A 45 51.01 52.43 -27.49
C ALA A 45 50.55 53.58 -26.57
N GLY A 46 50.06 53.26 -25.38
CA GLY A 46 49.79 54.22 -24.30
C GLY A 46 51.07 54.83 -23.75
N VAL A 47 52.09 54.01 -23.49
CA VAL A 47 53.41 54.47 -22.97
C VAL A 47 54.05 55.51 -23.89
N ASP A 48 53.99 55.31 -25.22
CA ASP A 48 54.53 56.27 -26.19
C ASP A 48 53.79 57.63 -26.14
N ARG A 49 52.47 57.60 -25.93
CA ARG A 49 51.65 58.82 -25.80
C ARG A 49 51.90 59.55 -24.48
N ASP A 50 52.09 58.81 -23.39
CA ASP A 50 52.32 59.38 -22.07
C ASP A 50 53.73 59.98 -21.94
N LEU A 51 54.73 59.38 -22.61
CA LEU A 51 56.05 59.96 -22.77
C LEU A 51 56.00 61.26 -23.60
N ALA A 52 55.27 61.27 -24.72
CA ALA A 52 55.12 62.47 -25.56
C ALA A 52 54.39 63.63 -24.85
N ARG A 53 53.55 63.32 -23.84
CA ARG A 53 52.85 64.29 -23.01
C ARG A 53 53.65 64.73 -21.78
N GLY A 54 54.82 64.14 -21.54
CA GLY A 54 55.67 64.43 -20.37
C GLY A 54 55.09 63.93 -19.04
N VAL A 55 54.16 62.96 -19.07
CA VAL A 55 53.54 62.39 -17.86
C VAL A 55 54.50 61.41 -17.17
N ILE A 56 55.39 60.80 -17.95
CA ILE A 56 56.43 59.87 -17.49
C ILE A 56 57.79 60.29 -18.03
N ASP A 57 58.86 60.04 -17.27
CA ASP A 57 60.23 60.30 -17.71
C ASP A 57 60.74 59.22 -18.68
N ALA A 58 61.75 59.56 -19.48
CA ALA A 58 62.31 58.66 -20.49
C ALA A 58 62.87 57.35 -19.89
N GLY A 59 63.46 57.41 -18.69
CA GLY A 59 63.97 56.23 -17.99
C GLY A 59 62.85 55.27 -17.57
N ASP A 60 61.73 55.81 -17.09
CA ASP A 60 60.57 55.01 -16.70
C ASP A 60 59.82 54.45 -17.92
N ALA A 61 59.73 55.21 -19.01
CA ALA A 61 59.12 54.74 -20.25
C ALA A 61 59.84 53.52 -20.84
N GLU A 62 61.18 53.51 -20.84
CA GLU A 62 61.98 52.35 -21.31
C GLU A 62 61.80 51.13 -20.41
N ARG A 63 61.72 51.33 -19.09
CA ARG A 63 61.48 50.25 -18.12
C ARG A 63 60.11 49.61 -18.34
N ILE A 64 59.07 50.43 -18.48
CA ILE A 64 57.70 49.96 -18.73
C ILE A 64 57.60 49.28 -20.11
N ARG A 65 58.22 49.84 -21.16
CA ARG A 65 58.29 49.23 -22.50
C ARG A 65 58.90 47.83 -22.44
N THR A 66 59.97 47.66 -21.69
CA THR A 66 60.68 46.38 -21.53
C THR A 66 59.81 45.35 -20.81
N GLU A 67 59.12 45.75 -19.74
CA GLU A 67 58.24 44.85 -18.99
C GLU A 67 57.00 44.43 -19.81
N ILE A 68 56.34 45.37 -20.49
CA ILE A 68 55.21 45.09 -21.38
C ILE A 68 55.66 44.20 -22.54
N SER A 69 56.82 44.48 -23.16
CA SER A 69 57.36 43.65 -24.23
C SER A 69 57.66 42.22 -23.78
N ARG A 70 58.19 42.04 -22.55
CA ARG A 70 58.39 40.71 -21.96
C ARG A 70 57.06 39.99 -21.75
N ARG A 71 56.00 40.69 -21.31
CA ARG A 71 54.65 40.12 -21.14
C ARG A 71 54.02 39.74 -22.49
N ILE A 72 54.22 40.54 -23.53
CA ILE A 72 53.79 40.23 -24.90
C ILE A 72 54.46 38.95 -25.40
N LEU A 73 55.78 38.80 -25.20
CA LEU A 73 56.50 37.59 -25.61
C LEU A 73 56.07 36.35 -24.82
N ALA A 74 55.81 36.49 -23.53
CA ALA A 74 55.29 35.40 -22.70
C ALA A 74 53.87 34.97 -23.13
N ALA A 75 52.98 35.93 -23.42
CA ALA A 75 51.64 35.68 -23.94
C ALA A 75 51.67 35.06 -25.34
N ASP A 76 52.57 35.50 -26.23
CA ASP A 76 52.75 34.91 -27.57
C ASP A 76 53.30 33.48 -27.48
N ALA A 77 54.23 33.21 -26.56
CA ALA A 77 54.74 31.86 -26.30
C ALA A 77 53.66 30.93 -25.73
N GLN A 78 52.82 31.41 -24.82
CA GLN A 78 51.65 30.66 -24.32
C GLN A 78 50.63 30.39 -25.43
N MET A 79 50.35 31.38 -26.28
CA MET A 79 49.45 31.21 -27.43
C MET A 79 49.99 30.15 -28.41
N ARG A 80 51.29 30.18 -28.73
CA ARG A 80 51.93 29.16 -29.58
C ARG A 80 51.90 27.77 -28.92
N ALA A 81 52.15 27.68 -27.62
CA ALA A 81 52.08 26.43 -26.88
C ALA A 81 50.66 25.86 -26.80
N GLU A 82 49.61 26.69 -26.73
CA GLU A 82 48.21 26.25 -26.81
C GLU A 82 47.80 25.79 -28.22
N VAL A 83 48.35 26.44 -29.26
CA VAL A 83 48.14 26.05 -30.66
C VAL A 83 48.88 24.74 -31.00
N GLU A 84 50.11 24.56 -30.51
CA GLU A 84 50.90 23.32 -30.69
C GLU A 84 50.46 22.18 -29.76
N GLY A 85 50.03 22.50 -28.53
CA GLY A 85 49.50 21.56 -27.54
C GLY A 85 48.10 21.02 -27.84
N GLY A 86 47.49 21.51 -28.93
CA GLY A 86 46.29 20.95 -29.53
C GLY A 86 45.11 20.89 -28.58
N GLY A 87 44.42 22.02 -28.38
CA GLY A 87 43.10 22.05 -27.74
C GLY A 87 42.26 20.87 -28.23
N GLN A 88 41.72 20.07 -27.29
CA GLN A 88 41.11 18.74 -27.50
C GLN A 88 40.77 18.44 -28.97
N SER A 89 41.51 17.52 -29.61
CA SER A 89 41.34 17.24 -31.04
C SER A 89 39.86 16.99 -31.38
N LEU A 90 39.38 17.48 -32.52
CA LEU A 90 37.99 17.29 -32.98
C LEU A 90 37.55 15.81 -32.91
N ARG A 91 38.51 14.89 -33.05
CA ARG A 91 38.31 13.44 -32.85
C ARG A 91 37.93 13.07 -31.41
N LYS A 92 38.58 13.63 -30.38
CA LYS A 92 38.24 13.36 -28.97
C LYS A 92 36.86 13.92 -28.62
N ALA A 93 36.51 15.12 -29.10
CA ALA A 93 35.19 15.71 -28.91
C ALA A 93 34.09 14.91 -29.64
N GLY A 94 34.35 14.51 -30.88
CA GLY A 94 33.44 13.64 -31.65
C GLY A 94 33.24 12.27 -31.00
N LEU A 95 34.32 11.67 -30.47
CA LEU A 95 34.25 10.42 -29.72
C LEU A 95 33.42 10.58 -28.43
N GLY A 96 33.61 11.67 -27.70
CA GLY A 96 32.82 11.99 -26.51
C GLY A 96 31.34 12.19 -26.81
N ALA A 97 31.02 12.90 -27.90
CA ALA A 97 29.63 13.08 -28.35
C ALA A 97 28.99 11.74 -28.77
N LEU A 98 29.73 10.88 -29.48
CA LEU A 98 29.26 9.55 -29.87
C LEU A 98 29.01 8.67 -28.63
N LEU A 99 29.96 8.63 -27.69
CA LEU A 99 29.83 7.91 -26.43
C LEU A 99 28.61 8.39 -25.63
N GLY A 100 28.42 9.71 -25.53
CA GLY A 100 27.25 10.30 -24.90
C GLY A 100 25.94 9.87 -25.57
N ALA A 101 25.87 9.91 -26.90
CA ALA A 101 24.69 9.46 -27.65
C ALA A 101 24.40 7.97 -27.42
N VAL A 102 25.43 7.11 -27.43
CA VAL A 102 25.30 5.67 -27.16
C VAL A 102 24.83 5.42 -25.74
N VAL A 103 25.38 6.12 -24.75
CA VAL A 103 24.97 6.00 -23.35
C VAL A 103 23.52 6.45 -23.16
N ILE A 104 23.10 7.54 -23.79
CA ILE A 104 21.71 8.02 -23.70
C ILE A 104 20.77 7.01 -24.36
N VAL A 105 20.96 6.72 -25.65
CA VAL A 105 20.00 5.88 -26.40
C VAL A 105 20.05 4.43 -25.91
N GLY A 106 21.25 3.85 -25.82
CA GLY A 106 21.46 2.48 -25.37
C GLY A 106 21.14 2.28 -23.89
N GLY A 107 21.53 3.23 -23.04
CA GLY A 107 21.22 3.19 -21.61
C GLY A 107 19.73 3.33 -21.33
N THR A 108 19.03 4.25 -22.01
CA THR A 108 17.57 4.36 -21.91
C THR A 108 16.87 3.09 -22.37
N MET A 109 17.30 2.48 -23.48
CA MET A 109 16.72 1.22 -23.95
C MET A 109 16.97 0.06 -22.97
N ALA A 110 18.18 -0.03 -22.41
CA ALA A 110 18.50 -1.04 -21.40
C ALA A 110 17.69 -0.85 -20.12
N LEU A 111 17.54 0.39 -19.63
CA LEU A 111 16.70 0.72 -18.48
C LEU A 111 15.24 0.37 -18.75
N TYR A 112 14.69 0.76 -19.90
CA TYR A 112 13.32 0.43 -20.27
C TYR A 112 13.10 -1.08 -20.39
N SER A 113 14.08 -1.84 -20.87
CA SER A 113 13.97 -3.31 -20.94
C SER A 113 13.94 -3.99 -19.57
N ARG A 114 14.50 -3.34 -18.53
CA ARG A 114 14.51 -3.87 -17.15
C ARG A 114 13.35 -3.38 -16.29
N LEU A 115 12.94 -2.12 -16.48
CA LEU A 115 11.94 -1.45 -15.64
C LEU A 115 10.56 -1.35 -16.31
N GLY A 116 10.54 -1.29 -17.64
CA GLY A 116 9.31 -1.15 -18.41
C GLY A 116 8.64 -2.49 -18.69
N ALA A 117 7.53 -2.43 -19.44
CA ALA A 117 6.79 -3.60 -19.89
C ALA A 117 6.79 -3.67 -21.44
N PRO A 118 7.90 -4.10 -22.07
CA PRO A 118 7.97 -4.20 -23.53
C PRO A 118 6.88 -5.12 -24.08
N GLY A 119 6.17 -4.64 -25.10
CA GLY A 119 5.07 -5.40 -25.72
C GLY A 119 3.72 -5.24 -25.04
N TYR A 120 3.64 -4.55 -23.91
CA TYR A 120 2.36 -4.17 -23.32
C TYR A 120 1.71 -3.07 -24.16
N GLY A 121 0.54 -3.36 -24.72
CA GLY A 121 -0.21 -2.41 -25.53
C GLY A 121 -0.90 -1.34 -24.67
N ASP A 122 -1.32 -0.25 -25.32
CA ASP A 122 -2.25 0.68 -24.69
C ASP A 122 -3.56 -0.09 -24.41
N LEU A 123 -4.03 -0.13 -23.17
CA LEU A 123 -5.28 -0.79 -22.77
C LEU A 123 -6.43 0.23 -22.77
N PRO A 124 -7.06 0.52 -23.93
CA PRO A 124 -8.16 1.47 -23.98
C PRO A 124 -9.32 1.02 -23.09
N LEU A 125 -10.15 1.96 -22.66
CA LEU A 125 -11.26 1.69 -21.74
C LEU A 125 -12.16 0.55 -22.22
N GLN A 126 -12.55 0.55 -23.50
CA GLN A 126 -13.42 -0.49 -24.04
C GLN A 126 -12.81 -1.89 -23.91
N LEU A 127 -11.53 -2.05 -24.29
CA LEU A 127 -10.83 -3.33 -24.17
C LEU A 127 -10.76 -3.79 -22.70
N ARG A 128 -10.56 -2.88 -21.75
CA ARG A 128 -10.57 -3.21 -20.32
C ARG A 128 -11.94 -3.69 -19.85
N LEU A 129 -13.03 -3.10 -20.36
CA LEU A 129 -14.38 -3.54 -20.06
C LEU A 129 -14.67 -4.92 -20.65
N ASP A 130 -14.25 -5.17 -21.89
CA ASP A 130 -14.42 -6.47 -22.55
C ASP A 130 -13.64 -7.57 -21.81
N ILE A 131 -12.40 -7.28 -21.38
CA ILE A 131 -11.59 -8.17 -20.54
C ILE A 131 -12.29 -8.42 -19.19
N ALA A 132 -12.84 -7.39 -18.55
CA ALA A 132 -13.53 -7.54 -17.27
C ALA A 132 -14.81 -8.39 -17.40
N GLU A 133 -15.54 -8.26 -18.51
CA GLU A 133 -16.72 -9.09 -18.78
C GLU A 133 -16.35 -10.54 -19.05
N ALA A 134 -15.28 -10.79 -19.82
CA ALA A 134 -14.73 -12.14 -19.99
C ALA A 134 -14.30 -12.73 -18.63
N ASN A 135 -13.56 -11.95 -17.83
CA ASN A 135 -13.16 -12.35 -16.47
C ASN A 135 -14.34 -12.59 -15.54
N ARG A 136 -15.52 -12.01 -15.79
CA ARG A 136 -16.74 -12.23 -14.99
C ARG A 136 -17.46 -13.50 -15.42
N THR A 137 -17.54 -13.74 -16.73
CA THR A 137 -18.30 -14.83 -17.34
C THR A 137 -17.56 -16.16 -17.33
N ASP A 138 -16.24 -16.14 -17.55
CA ASP A 138 -15.38 -17.33 -17.61
C ASP A 138 -14.79 -17.72 -16.24
N ARG A 139 -15.46 -17.32 -15.14
CA ARG A 139 -14.99 -17.59 -13.77
C ARG A 139 -15.11 -19.08 -13.42
N PRO A 140 -14.05 -19.71 -12.90
CA PRO A 140 -14.14 -21.06 -12.32
C PRO A 140 -15.20 -21.11 -11.22
N GLY A 141 -15.98 -22.19 -11.21
CA GLY A 141 -16.91 -22.47 -10.11
C GLY A 141 -16.17 -22.81 -8.81
N GLN A 142 -16.88 -22.79 -7.69
CA GLN A 142 -16.33 -23.00 -6.35
C GLN A 142 -15.44 -24.26 -6.25
N GLY A 143 -15.95 -25.42 -6.65
CA GLY A 143 -15.19 -26.68 -6.55
C GLY A 143 -13.95 -26.73 -7.44
N GLU A 144 -13.98 -26.08 -8.60
CA GLU A 144 -12.81 -25.97 -9.47
C GLU A 144 -11.75 -25.03 -8.87
N ALA A 145 -12.18 -23.91 -8.29
CA ALA A 145 -11.29 -23.00 -7.59
C ALA A 145 -10.63 -23.66 -6.37
N GLU A 146 -11.39 -24.38 -5.55
CA GLU A 146 -10.88 -25.17 -4.42
C GLU A 146 -9.85 -26.21 -4.85
N ALA A 147 -10.12 -26.95 -5.94
CA ALA A 147 -9.20 -27.98 -6.44
C ALA A 147 -7.86 -27.42 -6.97
N ARG A 148 -7.82 -26.13 -7.32
CA ARG A 148 -6.58 -25.45 -7.74
C ARG A 148 -5.74 -24.98 -6.54
N ILE A 149 -6.30 -24.95 -5.34
CA ILE A 149 -5.55 -24.56 -4.14
C ILE A 149 -4.60 -25.71 -3.75
N PRO A 150 -3.30 -25.44 -3.61
CA PRO A 150 -2.36 -26.44 -3.11
C PRO A 150 -2.83 -27.00 -1.77
N ALA A 151 -2.74 -28.31 -1.60
CA ALA A 151 -3.06 -28.94 -0.33
C ALA A 151 -2.13 -28.39 0.75
N HIS A 152 -2.71 -27.67 1.72
CA HIS A 152 -1.97 -27.22 2.89
C HIS A 152 -1.91 -28.37 3.91
N PRO A 153 -0.78 -28.56 4.60
CA PRO A 153 -0.71 -29.52 5.69
C PRO A 153 -1.82 -29.22 6.69
N ALA A 154 -2.66 -30.23 6.97
CA ALA A 154 -3.71 -30.07 7.98
C ALA A 154 -3.06 -29.67 9.31
N PRO A 155 -3.62 -28.70 10.04
CA PRO A 155 -3.10 -28.33 11.35
C PRO A 155 -3.10 -29.57 12.25
N GLN A 156 -2.02 -29.75 13.01
CA GLN A 156 -1.92 -30.85 13.96
C GLN A 156 -2.95 -30.60 15.08
N LEU A 157 -4.03 -31.38 15.08
CA LEU A 157 -5.06 -31.28 16.10
C LEU A 157 -4.64 -32.05 17.35
N ASP A 158 -5.04 -31.54 18.52
CA ASP A 158 -5.00 -32.33 19.74
C ASP A 158 -5.84 -33.62 19.55
N PRO A 159 -5.32 -34.81 19.93
CA PRO A 159 -6.03 -36.07 19.72
C PRO A 159 -7.44 -36.10 20.32
N GLY A 160 -7.64 -35.51 21.50
CA GLY A 160 -8.95 -35.46 22.15
C GLY A 160 -9.93 -34.57 21.39
N TYR A 161 -9.44 -33.44 20.88
CA TYR A 161 -10.25 -32.57 20.03
C TYR A 161 -10.62 -33.24 18.69
N ALA A 162 -9.68 -33.95 18.06
CA ALA A 162 -9.94 -34.69 16.83
C ALA A 162 -11.01 -35.77 17.02
N GLU A 163 -10.98 -36.49 18.16
CA GLU A 163 -12.01 -37.48 18.51
C GLU A 163 -13.38 -36.83 18.71
N LEU A 164 -13.45 -35.70 19.42
CA LEU A 164 -14.70 -34.96 19.62
C LEU A 164 -15.28 -34.45 18.30
N LEU A 165 -14.45 -33.93 17.40
CA LEU A 165 -14.89 -33.50 16.07
C LEU A 165 -15.39 -34.70 15.24
N GLY A 166 -14.74 -35.86 15.35
CA GLY A 166 -15.24 -37.10 14.74
C GLY A 166 -16.64 -37.47 15.24
N LYS A 167 -16.85 -37.47 16.57
CA LYS A 167 -18.17 -37.73 17.18
C LYS A 167 -19.22 -36.70 16.76
N LEU A 168 -18.82 -35.43 16.62
CA LEU A 168 -19.70 -34.36 16.15
C LEU A 168 -20.15 -34.64 14.70
N ARG A 169 -19.23 -34.99 13.81
CA ARG A 169 -19.54 -35.38 12.42
C ARG A 169 -20.53 -36.54 12.37
N ASP A 170 -20.27 -37.60 13.13
CA ASP A 170 -21.14 -38.77 13.19
C ASP A 170 -22.54 -38.44 13.73
N THR A 171 -22.61 -37.60 14.77
CA THR A 171 -23.88 -37.18 15.38
C THR A 171 -24.70 -36.33 14.43
N VAL A 172 -24.08 -35.35 13.76
CA VAL A 172 -24.75 -34.49 12.78
C VAL A 172 -25.19 -35.28 11.55
N ALA A 173 -24.41 -36.28 11.13
CA ALA A 173 -24.81 -37.16 10.03
C ALA A 173 -26.09 -37.97 10.36
N GLN A 174 -26.29 -38.36 11.63
CA GLN A 174 -27.50 -39.03 12.09
C GLN A 174 -28.68 -38.07 12.33
N ARG A 175 -28.41 -36.78 12.55
CA ARG A 175 -29.40 -35.75 12.83
C ARG A 175 -29.18 -34.52 11.93
N PRO A 176 -29.41 -34.66 10.61
CA PRO A 176 -29.09 -33.59 9.66
C PRO A 176 -29.90 -32.31 9.87
N ASP A 177 -31.08 -32.43 10.48
CA ASP A 177 -32.01 -31.31 10.74
C ASP A 177 -31.76 -30.63 12.11
N ASP A 178 -30.76 -31.07 12.88
CA ASP A 178 -30.36 -30.44 14.14
C ASP A 178 -29.53 -29.17 13.86
N ILE A 179 -30.20 -28.01 13.93
CA ILE A 179 -29.57 -26.69 13.69
C ILE A 179 -28.36 -26.47 14.58
N GLN A 180 -28.45 -26.81 15.88
CA GLN A 180 -27.36 -26.58 16.84
C GLN A 180 -26.15 -27.46 16.49
N GLY A 181 -26.40 -28.72 16.14
CA GLY A 181 -25.37 -29.63 15.65
C GLY A 181 -24.67 -29.10 14.39
N GLN A 182 -25.44 -28.59 13.41
CA GLN A 182 -24.90 -28.02 12.18
C GLN A 182 -24.08 -26.73 12.44
N MET A 183 -24.52 -25.87 13.36
CA MET A 183 -23.79 -24.66 13.75
C MET A 183 -22.44 -25.00 14.39
N LEU A 184 -22.43 -25.95 15.33
CA LEU A 184 -21.19 -26.42 15.96
C LEU A 184 -20.26 -27.04 14.92
N LEU A 185 -20.78 -27.86 14.01
CA LEU A 185 -19.98 -28.48 12.96
C LEU A 185 -19.34 -27.41 12.06
N ALA A 186 -20.11 -26.43 11.60
CA ALA A 186 -19.60 -25.34 10.77
C ALA A 186 -18.44 -24.59 11.47
N GLN A 187 -18.62 -24.22 12.74
CA GLN A 187 -17.61 -23.50 13.51
C GLN A 187 -16.33 -24.33 13.70
N HIS A 188 -16.46 -25.59 14.12
CA HIS A 188 -15.30 -26.42 14.44
C HIS A 188 -14.55 -26.84 13.17
N GLU A 189 -15.24 -27.11 12.07
CA GLU A 189 -14.60 -27.37 10.77
C GLU A 189 -13.81 -26.15 10.30
N ALA A 190 -14.39 -24.94 10.38
CA ALA A 190 -13.71 -23.70 10.02
C ALA A 190 -12.45 -23.47 10.88
N ASN A 191 -12.53 -23.73 12.19
CA ASN A 191 -11.38 -23.61 13.11
C ASN A 191 -10.24 -24.58 12.77
N THR A 192 -10.56 -25.74 12.17
CA THR A 192 -9.56 -26.72 11.74
C THR A 192 -9.03 -26.46 10.32
N GLY A 193 -9.51 -25.41 9.65
CA GLY A 193 -9.16 -25.09 8.27
C GLY A 193 -9.88 -25.96 7.22
N ASN A 194 -10.80 -26.83 7.64
CA ASN A 194 -11.63 -27.61 6.71
C ASN A 194 -12.84 -26.79 6.24
N PHE A 195 -12.54 -25.72 5.49
CA PHE A 195 -13.55 -24.74 5.08
C PHE A 195 -14.64 -25.34 4.18
N ALA A 196 -14.32 -26.38 3.40
CA ALA A 196 -15.30 -27.08 2.56
C ALA A 196 -16.42 -27.73 3.38
N ALA A 197 -16.06 -28.47 4.43
CA ALA A 197 -17.05 -29.03 5.35
C ALA A 197 -17.78 -27.92 6.13
N ALA A 198 -17.07 -26.84 6.48
CA ALA A 198 -17.64 -25.73 7.23
C ALA A 198 -18.76 -25.01 6.47
N TYR A 199 -18.54 -24.59 5.21
CA TYR A 199 -19.58 -23.89 4.45
C TYR A 199 -20.75 -24.82 4.08
N ALA A 200 -20.50 -26.13 3.93
CA ALA A 200 -21.56 -27.11 3.70
C ALA A 200 -22.49 -27.21 4.92
N ALA A 201 -21.92 -27.31 6.13
CA ALA A 201 -22.69 -27.30 7.38
C ALA A 201 -23.41 -25.95 7.59
N LYS A 202 -22.76 -24.81 7.34
CA LYS A 202 -23.40 -23.48 7.41
C LYS A 202 -24.54 -23.34 6.41
N GLY A 203 -24.41 -23.89 5.21
CA GLY A 203 -25.49 -23.95 4.22
C GLY A 203 -26.70 -24.75 4.70
N ARG A 204 -26.48 -25.82 5.46
CA ARG A 204 -27.57 -26.57 6.12
C ARG A 204 -28.26 -25.74 7.20
N VAL A 205 -27.50 -25.02 8.03
CA VAL A 205 -28.06 -24.08 9.01
C VAL A 205 -29.00 -23.08 8.32
N ILE A 206 -28.52 -22.43 7.25
CA ILE A 206 -29.33 -21.44 6.50
C ILE A 206 -30.60 -22.06 5.91
N ALA A 207 -30.51 -23.28 5.36
CA ALA A 207 -31.67 -23.99 4.83
C ALA A 207 -32.71 -24.31 5.91
N LEU A 208 -32.26 -24.71 7.10
CA LEU A 208 -33.13 -25.05 8.24
C LEU A 208 -33.78 -23.83 8.89
N LEU A 209 -33.17 -22.64 8.79
CA LEU A 209 -33.77 -21.38 9.24
C LEU A 209 -34.91 -20.89 8.33
N GLN A 210 -35.16 -21.51 7.16
CA GLN A 210 -36.34 -21.31 6.31
C GLN A 210 -36.74 -19.85 5.99
N GLY A 211 -35.79 -18.92 5.99
CA GLY A 211 -36.03 -17.49 5.71
C GLY A 211 -35.57 -16.56 6.83
N ASP A 212 -35.45 -17.06 8.05
CA ASP A 212 -34.99 -16.31 9.22
C ASP A 212 -33.46 -16.10 9.24
N ALA A 213 -32.74 -16.66 8.27
CA ALA A 213 -31.31 -16.47 8.11
C ALA A 213 -30.97 -14.98 7.88
N SER A 214 -30.07 -14.48 8.71
CA SER A 214 -29.62 -13.09 8.73
C SER A 214 -28.58 -12.81 7.64
N PRO A 215 -28.30 -11.54 7.28
CA PRO A 215 -27.18 -11.19 6.40
C PRO A 215 -25.84 -11.75 6.86
N GLN A 216 -25.65 -11.87 8.18
CA GLN A 216 -24.46 -12.45 8.77
C GLN A 216 -24.30 -13.92 8.41
N ASP A 217 -25.39 -14.71 8.46
CA ASP A 217 -25.33 -16.15 8.15
C ASP A 217 -24.84 -16.42 6.73
N PHE A 218 -25.38 -15.70 5.76
CA PHE A 218 -24.95 -15.78 4.36
C PHE A 218 -23.49 -15.31 4.21
N THR A 219 -23.11 -14.22 4.86
CA THR A 219 -21.74 -13.69 4.73
C THR A 219 -20.71 -14.63 5.34
N GLU A 220 -21.00 -15.27 6.48
CA GLU A 220 -20.13 -16.28 7.08
C GLU A 220 -19.99 -17.52 6.17
N GLN A 221 -21.08 -17.96 5.54
CA GLN A 221 -21.02 -19.06 4.57
C GLN A 221 -20.12 -18.68 3.38
N ALA A 222 -20.32 -17.49 2.81
CA ALA A 222 -19.52 -17.00 1.69
C ALA A 222 -18.05 -16.84 2.09
N GLU A 223 -17.74 -16.33 3.28
CA GLU A 223 -16.37 -16.23 3.78
C GLU A 223 -15.70 -17.60 3.86
N MET A 224 -16.39 -18.62 4.36
CA MET A 224 -15.87 -19.98 4.40
C MET A 224 -15.60 -20.51 2.97
N MET A 225 -16.50 -20.26 2.01
CA MET A 225 -16.27 -20.60 0.59
C MET A 225 -15.05 -19.89 0.01
N ILE A 226 -14.90 -18.59 0.28
CA ILE A 226 -13.79 -17.77 -0.18
C ILE A 226 -12.47 -18.27 0.43
N ARG A 227 -12.45 -18.63 1.71
CA ARG A 227 -11.28 -19.22 2.38
C ARG A 227 -10.93 -20.59 1.80
N ALA A 228 -11.93 -21.43 1.51
CA ALA A 228 -11.72 -22.73 0.84
C ALA A 228 -11.06 -22.54 -0.55
N ALA A 229 -11.41 -21.47 -1.25
CA ALA A 229 -10.85 -21.10 -2.55
C ALA A 229 -9.64 -20.14 -2.45
N GLY A 230 -8.96 -20.07 -1.30
CA GLY A 230 -7.72 -19.30 -1.15
C GLY A 230 -7.86 -17.77 -1.33
N GLY A 231 -9.03 -17.21 -1.01
CA GLY A 231 -9.34 -15.79 -1.15
C GLY A 231 -10.07 -15.42 -2.45
N TYR A 232 -10.30 -16.38 -3.35
CA TYR A 232 -11.08 -16.17 -4.57
C TYR A 232 -12.58 -16.11 -4.29
N VAL A 233 -13.29 -15.12 -4.86
CA VAL A 233 -14.75 -15.04 -4.80
C VAL A 233 -15.38 -15.70 -6.02
N SER A 234 -15.77 -16.96 -5.86
CA SER A 234 -16.43 -17.77 -6.89
C SER A 234 -17.84 -17.25 -7.25
N PRO A 235 -18.40 -17.66 -8.41
CA PRO A 235 -19.80 -17.36 -8.75
C PRO A 235 -20.81 -17.83 -7.69
N GLU A 236 -20.58 -18.98 -7.05
CA GLU A 236 -21.45 -19.49 -5.99
C GLU A 236 -21.32 -18.67 -4.71
N ALA A 237 -20.10 -18.26 -4.33
CA ALA A 237 -19.90 -17.36 -3.19
C ALA A 237 -20.52 -15.98 -3.46
N GLU A 238 -20.44 -15.47 -4.70
CA GLU A 238 -21.15 -14.25 -5.12
C GLU A 238 -22.66 -14.38 -4.94
N ALA A 239 -23.26 -15.50 -5.33
CA ALA A 239 -24.70 -15.74 -5.16
C ALA A 239 -25.10 -15.73 -3.67
N VAL A 240 -24.27 -16.30 -2.79
CA VAL A 240 -24.49 -16.26 -1.34
C VAL A 240 -24.34 -14.84 -0.78
N LEU A 241 -23.31 -14.09 -1.19
CA LEU A 241 -23.14 -12.67 -0.81
C LEU A 241 -24.30 -11.81 -1.29
N PHE A 242 -24.83 -12.10 -2.48
CA PHE A 242 -26.00 -11.41 -3.01
C PHE A 242 -27.22 -11.60 -2.11
N GLU A 243 -27.44 -12.80 -1.55
CA GLU A 243 -28.52 -13.05 -0.59
C GLU A 243 -28.35 -12.28 0.73
N ALA A 244 -27.11 -12.03 1.17
CA ALA A 244 -26.83 -11.14 2.30
C ALA A 244 -27.20 -9.69 1.97
N LEU A 245 -26.73 -9.18 0.83
CA LEU A 245 -26.97 -7.80 0.38
C LEU A 245 -28.43 -7.54 0.00
N ARG A 246 -29.18 -8.57 -0.40
CA ARG A 246 -30.62 -8.46 -0.66
C ARG A 246 -31.40 -8.20 0.62
N ARG A 247 -30.92 -8.70 1.76
CA ARG A 247 -31.53 -8.51 3.09
C ARG A 247 -31.12 -7.20 3.72
N ASP A 248 -29.83 -6.90 3.69
CA ASP A 248 -29.29 -5.61 4.13
C ASP A 248 -28.28 -5.11 3.08
N PRO A 249 -28.71 -4.16 2.22
CA PRO A 249 -27.84 -3.59 1.21
C PRO A 249 -26.61 -2.88 1.76
N GLU A 250 -26.63 -2.41 3.02
CA GLU A 250 -25.55 -1.67 3.67
C GLU A 250 -24.66 -2.56 4.56
N TYR A 251 -24.91 -3.88 4.60
CA TYR A 251 -24.15 -4.80 5.44
C TYR A 251 -22.66 -4.82 5.07
N GLY A 252 -21.84 -4.20 5.93
CA GLY A 252 -20.41 -3.93 5.68
C GLY A 252 -19.59 -5.17 5.31
N PRO A 253 -19.65 -6.28 6.08
CA PRO A 253 -18.91 -7.50 5.77
C PRO A 253 -19.22 -8.09 4.38
N ALA A 254 -20.48 -8.09 3.94
CA ALA A 254 -20.83 -8.57 2.60
C ALA A 254 -20.30 -7.62 1.51
N ARG A 255 -20.40 -6.31 1.73
CA ARG A 255 -19.86 -5.29 0.81
C ARG A 255 -18.34 -5.35 0.67
N TYR A 256 -17.64 -5.72 1.74
CA TYR A 256 -16.21 -5.97 1.69
C TYR A 256 -15.88 -7.03 0.64
N TYR A 257 -16.46 -8.24 0.76
CA TYR A 257 -16.23 -9.32 -0.21
C TYR A 257 -16.80 -9.02 -1.60
N TRP A 258 -17.90 -8.28 -1.70
CA TRP A 258 -18.43 -7.83 -2.99
C TRP A 258 -17.43 -6.93 -3.72
N GLY A 259 -16.82 -5.96 -3.01
CA GLY A 259 -15.76 -5.13 -3.58
C GLY A 259 -14.51 -5.94 -3.95
N THR A 260 -14.13 -6.92 -3.13
CA THR A 260 -13.03 -7.86 -3.46
C THR A 260 -13.30 -8.59 -4.77
N MET A 261 -14.51 -9.13 -4.97
CA MET A 261 -14.92 -9.77 -6.22
C MET A 261 -14.82 -8.82 -7.40
N LEU A 262 -15.34 -7.60 -7.27
CA LEU A 262 -15.27 -6.57 -8.30
C LEU A 262 -13.82 -6.22 -8.67
N ALA A 263 -12.92 -6.16 -7.69
CA ALA A 263 -11.50 -5.95 -7.93
C ALA A 263 -10.86 -7.15 -8.67
N GLN A 264 -11.19 -8.39 -8.28
CA GLN A 264 -10.70 -9.62 -8.90
C GLN A 264 -11.11 -9.75 -10.37
N ILE A 265 -12.31 -9.32 -10.74
CA ILE A 265 -12.77 -9.33 -12.15
C ILE A 265 -12.25 -8.14 -12.97
N GLY A 266 -11.43 -7.27 -12.40
CA GLY A 266 -10.86 -6.12 -13.12
C GLY A 266 -11.79 -4.92 -13.23
N ARG A 267 -12.72 -4.74 -12.27
CA ARG A 267 -13.60 -3.56 -12.13
C ARG A 267 -13.23 -2.69 -10.93
N PRO A 268 -12.03 -2.07 -10.94
CA PRO A 268 -11.59 -1.20 -9.85
C PRO A 268 -12.50 0.02 -9.68
N ASP A 269 -13.15 0.47 -10.76
CA ASP A 269 -14.14 1.54 -10.78
C ASP A 269 -15.37 1.21 -9.91
N LEU A 270 -15.90 -0.02 -10.02
CA LEU A 270 -17.03 -0.44 -9.19
C LEU A 270 -16.57 -0.78 -7.77
N ALA A 271 -15.46 -1.51 -7.65
CA ALA A 271 -14.92 -1.92 -6.36
C ALA A 271 -14.60 -0.71 -5.46
N PHE A 272 -13.94 0.31 -6.01
CA PHE A 272 -13.64 1.55 -5.30
C PHE A 272 -14.92 2.23 -4.81
N ASN A 273 -15.92 2.38 -5.68
CA ASN A 273 -17.18 3.03 -5.31
C ASN A 273 -17.93 2.25 -4.21
N THR A 274 -17.94 0.92 -4.28
CA THR A 274 -18.53 0.07 -3.23
C THR A 274 -17.81 0.28 -1.90
N TRP A 275 -16.49 0.16 -1.88
CA TRP A 275 -15.69 0.28 -0.65
C TRP A 275 -15.67 1.70 -0.07
N ALA A 276 -15.57 2.73 -0.91
CA ALA A 276 -15.60 4.12 -0.47
C ALA A 276 -16.91 4.46 0.23
N ARG A 277 -18.06 3.98 -0.29
CA ARG A 277 -19.36 4.11 0.37
C ARG A 277 -19.41 3.32 1.68
N THR A 278 -18.91 2.09 1.68
CA THR A 278 -18.90 1.23 2.86
C THR A 278 -18.09 1.85 4.01
N LEU A 279 -16.97 2.52 3.70
CA LEU A 279 -16.16 3.19 4.72
C LEU A 279 -16.82 4.41 5.37
N GLN A 280 -17.83 5.03 4.74
CA GLN A 280 -18.51 6.19 5.33
C GLN A 280 -19.26 5.83 6.62
N THR A 281 -19.75 4.60 6.71
CA THR A 281 -20.52 4.09 7.85
C THR A 281 -19.77 3.01 8.63
N ALA A 282 -18.53 2.70 8.24
CA ALA A 282 -17.74 1.64 8.88
C ALA A 282 -17.39 1.99 10.33
N PRO A 283 -17.85 1.20 11.31
CA PRO A 283 -17.43 1.38 12.70
C PRO A 283 -15.92 1.17 12.83
N ALA A 284 -15.29 1.93 13.72
CA ALA A 284 -13.86 1.78 13.98
C ALA A 284 -13.52 0.41 14.59
N GLY A 285 -12.32 -0.09 14.28
CA GLY A 285 -11.83 -1.36 14.83
C GLY A 285 -12.47 -2.60 14.21
N THR A 286 -13.30 -2.45 13.17
CA THR A 286 -13.80 -3.59 12.39
C THR A 286 -12.71 -4.11 11.46
N ALA A 287 -12.44 -5.42 11.48
CA ALA A 287 -11.38 -6.03 10.67
C ALA A 287 -11.57 -5.76 9.16
N TRP A 288 -12.81 -5.85 8.67
CA TRP A 288 -13.14 -5.55 7.27
C TRP A 288 -12.97 -4.06 6.95
N GLY A 289 -13.26 -3.15 7.88
CA GLY A 289 -13.11 -1.71 7.66
C GLY A 289 -11.64 -1.31 7.55
N GLU A 290 -10.79 -1.87 8.41
CA GLU A 290 -9.34 -1.66 8.33
C GLU A 290 -8.74 -2.29 7.06
N ALA A 291 -9.17 -3.50 6.68
CA ALA A 291 -8.74 -4.13 5.44
C ALA A 291 -9.08 -3.29 4.19
N ILE A 292 -10.27 -2.67 4.16
CA ILE A 292 -10.64 -1.74 3.08
C ILE A 292 -9.72 -0.51 3.10
N ARG A 293 -9.49 0.11 4.27
CA ARG A 293 -8.63 1.31 4.37
C ARG A 293 -7.21 1.06 3.87
N GLU A 294 -6.67 -0.12 4.12
CA GLU A 294 -5.34 -0.53 3.65
C GLU A 294 -5.25 -0.62 2.12
N GLN A 295 -6.30 -1.13 1.46
CA GLN A 295 -6.26 -1.47 0.03
C GLN A 295 -6.90 -0.41 -0.88
N ILE A 296 -7.81 0.42 -0.36
CA ILE A 296 -8.62 1.33 -1.17
C ILE A 296 -7.82 2.42 -1.88
N GLY A 297 -6.64 2.80 -1.37
CA GLY A 297 -5.77 3.79 -2.02
C GLY A 297 -5.26 3.32 -3.38
N GLU A 298 -4.77 2.07 -3.46
CA GLU A 298 -4.37 1.48 -4.74
C GLU A 298 -5.57 1.34 -5.69
N LEU A 299 -6.71 0.93 -5.14
CA LEU A 299 -7.93 0.76 -5.91
C LEU A 299 -8.45 2.09 -6.49
N ALA A 300 -8.35 3.18 -5.73
CA ALA A 300 -8.68 4.54 -6.18
C ALA A 300 -7.82 4.95 -7.38
N MET A 301 -6.50 4.74 -7.29
CA MET A 301 -5.57 5.00 -8.40
C MET A 301 -5.95 4.20 -9.66
N ARG A 302 -6.26 2.91 -9.51
CA ARG A 302 -6.72 2.05 -10.62
C ARG A 302 -8.06 2.48 -11.20
N ALA A 303 -8.92 3.09 -10.39
CA ALA A 303 -10.18 3.70 -10.80
C ALA A 303 -10.02 5.09 -11.44
N GLY A 304 -8.80 5.66 -11.46
CA GLY A 304 -8.52 7.00 -11.97
C GLY A 304 -8.84 8.13 -10.99
N VAL A 305 -9.04 7.81 -9.71
CA VAL A 305 -9.23 8.77 -8.62
C VAL A 305 -7.88 9.00 -7.96
N ASN A 306 -7.25 10.12 -8.31
CA ASN A 306 -5.98 10.54 -7.69
C ASN A 306 -6.25 11.28 -6.36
N ASP A 307 -5.27 11.27 -5.48
CA ASP A 307 -5.28 11.99 -4.19
C ASP A 307 -6.45 11.60 -3.25
N TYR A 308 -6.95 10.36 -3.38
CA TYR A 308 -7.97 9.83 -2.49
C TYR A 308 -7.39 9.58 -1.09
N THR A 309 -8.02 10.18 -0.08
CA THR A 309 -7.76 9.88 1.33
C THR A 309 -8.99 9.15 1.90
N PRO A 310 -8.85 7.91 2.41
CA PRO A 310 -9.98 7.22 3.04
C PRO A 310 -10.46 7.97 4.29
N PRO A 311 -11.78 7.98 4.57
CA PRO A 311 -12.29 8.65 5.74
C PRO A 311 -11.76 7.98 7.02
N ALA A 312 -11.41 8.82 8.00
CA ALA A 312 -11.11 8.35 9.34
C ALA A 312 -12.36 7.64 9.92
N PRO A 313 -12.17 6.63 10.78
CA PRO A 313 -13.29 6.00 11.46
C PRO A 313 -14.12 7.04 12.23
N PRO A 314 -15.46 6.87 12.34
CA PRO A 314 -16.30 7.78 13.10
C PRO A 314 -15.78 7.92 14.55
N ALA A 315 -15.47 9.16 14.95
CA ALA A 315 -15.02 9.47 16.30
C ALA A 315 -16.09 9.01 17.32
N GLY A 316 -15.68 8.19 18.30
CA GLY A 316 -16.58 7.58 19.29
C GLY A 316 -16.87 6.08 19.09
N THR A 317 -16.46 5.48 17.96
CA THR A 317 -16.51 4.00 17.76
C THR A 317 -15.15 3.32 17.95
N ALA A 318 -14.07 4.09 17.93
CA ALA A 318 -12.72 3.58 18.19
C ALA A 318 -12.58 3.37 19.69
N LEU A 319 -12.72 2.13 20.13
CA LEU A 319 -12.36 1.75 21.49
C LEU A 319 -10.90 2.16 21.73
N PRO A 320 -10.62 3.13 22.64
CA PRO A 320 -9.25 3.54 22.93
C PRO A 320 -8.42 2.30 23.26
N GLY A 321 -7.32 2.13 22.53
CA GLY A 321 -6.46 0.95 22.63
C GLY A 321 -5.02 1.30 22.31
N PRO A 322 -4.05 0.49 22.80
CA PRO A 322 -2.64 0.68 22.49
C PRO A 322 -2.42 0.64 20.97
N ARG A 323 -1.53 1.51 20.47
CA ARG A 323 -1.14 1.52 19.06
C ARG A 323 -0.31 0.28 18.76
N ARG A 324 -0.16 -0.07 17.47
CA ARG A 324 0.66 -1.21 17.04
C ARG A 324 2.09 -1.17 17.62
N GLU A 325 2.70 0.01 17.64
CA GLU A 325 4.02 0.25 18.24
C GLU A 325 4.04 -0.07 19.75
N ASP A 326 2.96 0.26 20.46
CA ASP A 326 2.83 0.00 21.90
C ASP A 326 2.66 -1.51 22.18
N VAL A 327 2.03 -2.27 21.26
CA VAL A 327 1.87 -3.74 21.35
C VAL A 327 3.18 -4.46 21.02
N GLU A 328 3.93 -3.99 20.03
CA GLU A 328 5.25 -4.54 19.67
C GLU A 328 6.23 -4.34 20.82
N ALA A 329 6.29 -3.13 21.40
CA ALA A 329 7.09 -2.86 22.59
C ALA A 329 6.70 -3.78 23.77
N ALA A 330 5.40 -4.01 23.98
CA ALA A 330 4.91 -4.92 25.02
C ALA A 330 5.35 -6.38 24.80
N SER A 331 5.50 -6.81 23.53
CA SER A 331 5.92 -8.17 23.17
C SER A 331 7.39 -8.46 23.47
N GLU A 332 8.21 -7.42 23.56
CA GLU A 332 9.64 -7.48 23.90
C GLU A 332 9.90 -7.42 25.42
N MET A 333 8.90 -7.03 26.22
CA MET A 333 8.99 -6.97 27.68
C MET A 333 8.94 -8.38 28.30
N ASP A 334 9.57 -8.55 29.46
CA ASP A 334 9.42 -9.75 30.27
C ASP A 334 7.98 -9.94 30.77
N ALA A 335 7.64 -11.17 31.16
CA ALA A 335 6.27 -11.55 31.49
C ALA A 335 5.71 -10.81 32.73
N GLU A 336 6.55 -10.46 33.70
CA GLU A 336 6.13 -9.81 34.95
C GLU A 336 5.83 -8.33 34.69
N THR A 337 6.76 -7.62 34.04
CA THR A 337 6.56 -6.22 33.66
C THR A 337 5.38 -6.05 32.69
N ARG A 338 5.19 -7.02 31.78
CA ARG A 338 4.01 -7.04 30.89
C ARG A 338 2.71 -7.19 31.67
N ALA A 339 2.67 -8.06 32.69
CA ALA A 339 1.49 -8.26 33.51
C ALA A 339 1.12 -7.00 34.31
N GLU A 340 2.10 -6.31 34.91
CA GLU A 340 1.89 -5.04 35.62
C GLU A 340 1.35 -3.95 34.69
N MET A 341 1.91 -3.84 33.48
CA MET A 341 1.44 -2.90 32.48
C MET A 341 -0.01 -3.18 32.08
N ILE A 342 -0.37 -4.45 31.85
CA ILE A 342 -1.75 -4.86 31.51
C ILE A 342 -2.70 -4.54 32.68
N GLN A 343 -2.34 -4.86 33.92
CA GLN A 343 -3.14 -4.51 35.10
C GLN A 343 -3.37 -3.00 35.23
N GLY A 344 -2.34 -2.19 34.96
CA GLY A 344 -2.45 -0.73 34.94
C GLY A 344 -3.40 -0.22 33.86
N MET A 345 -3.36 -0.80 32.66
CA MET A 345 -4.29 -0.46 31.56
C MET A 345 -5.74 -0.81 31.91
N VAL A 346 -5.97 -2.02 32.44
CA VAL A 346 -7.29 -2.49 32.85
C VAL A 346 -7.85 -1.62 33.99
N THR A 347 -7.02 -1.23 34.94
CA THR A 347 -7.41 -0.34 36.04
C THR A 347 -7.83 1.03 35.52
N ARG A 348 -7.05 1.65 34.62
CA ARG A 348 -7.43 2.94 34.01
C ARG A 348 -8.74 2.85 33.24
N LEU A 349 -8.95 1.77 32.49
CA LEU A 349 -10.21 1.55 31.77
C LEU A 349 -11.37 1.41 32.75
N SER A 350 -11.23 0.60 33.79
CA SER A 350 -12.23 0.42 34.85
C SER A 350 -12.59 1.72 35.55
N THR A 351 -11.60 2.52 35.95
CA THR A 351 -11.84 3.82 36.60
C THR A 351 -12.58 4.78 35.67
N ARG A 352 -12.13 4.90 34.42
CA ARG A 352 -12.78 5.79 33.44
C ARG A 352 -14.23 5.38 33.19
N LEU A 353 -14.50 4.09 33.00
CA LEU A 353 -15.87 3.60 32.77
C LEU A 353 -16.79 3.88 33.97
N ALA A 354 -16.27 3.74 35.19
CA ALA A 354 -17.03 4.06 36.39
C ALA A 354 -17.31 5.56 36.56
N THR A 355 -16.42 6.46 36.09
CA THR A 355 -16.55 7.91 36.32
C THR A 355 -17.18 8.67 35.15
N GLU A 356 -16.85 8.30 33.92
CA GLU A 356 -17.25 9.00 32.70
C GLU A 356 -18.32 8.23 31.91
N GLY A 357 -18.62 7.00 32.32
CA GLY A 357 -19.38 6.06 31.51
C GLY A 357 -18.56 5.53 30.33
N GLY A 358 -19.21 4.73 29.48
CA GLY A 358 -18.59 4.25 28.26
C GLY A 358 -19.59 3.70 27.28
N THR A 359 -19.10 2.99 26.28
CA THR A 359 -19.90 2.26 25.28
C THR A 359 -20.01 0.78 25.65
N PRO A 360 -21.07 0.07 25.24
CA PRO A 360 -21.25 -1.36 25.56
C PRO A 360 -20.03 -2.23 25.20
N GLN A 361 -19.32 -1.85 24.13
CA GLN A 361 -18.11 -2.53 23.68
C GLN A 361 -16.90 -2.28 24.60
N GLU A 362 -16.80 -1.11 25.26
CA GLU A 362 -15.75 -0.85 26.27
C GLU A 362 -15.98 -1.66 27.54
N TRP A 363 -17.25 -1.81 27.95
CA TRP A 363 -17.64 -2.69 29.06
C TRP A 363 -17.33 -4.15 28.72
N GLY A 364 -17.72 -4.62 27.53
CA GLY A 364 -17.37 -5.96 27.06
C GLY A 364 -15.86 -6.23 27.00
N ARG A 365 -15.06 -5.23 26.59
CA ARG A 365 -13.58 -5.33 26.60
C ARG A 365 -13.01 -5.44 28.01
N LEU A 366 -13.51 -4.64 28.96
CA LEU A 366 -13.08 -4.70 30.35
C LEU A 366 -13.37 -6.08 30.96
N ILE A 367 -14.57 -6.61 30.72
CA ILE A 367 -14.98 -7.95 31.18
C ILE A 367 -14.02 -9.02 30.63
N GLY A 368 -13.78 -9.03 29.31
CA GLY A 368 -12.85 -9.99 28.70
C GLY A 368 -11.42 -9.87 29.23
N ALA A 369 -10.93 -8.64 29.43
CA ALA A 369 -9.58 -8.41 29.95
C ALA A 369 -9.41 -8.93 31.40
N LEU A 370 -10.42 -8.75 32.25
CA LEU A 370 -10.41 -9.23 33.63
C LEU A 370 -10.38 -10.76 33.69
N VAL A 371 -11.15 -11.44 32.84
CA VAL A 371 -11.11 -12.91 32.74
C VAL A 371 -9.73 -13.40 32.31
N VAL A 372 -9.12 -12.78 31.29
CA VAL A 372 -7.77 -13.16 30.82
C VAL A 372 -6.72 -13.00 31.92
N LEU A 373 -6.89 -12.00 32.79
CA LEU A 373 -6.05 -11.80 33.97
C LEU A 373 -6.36 -12.75 35.14
N GLY A 374 -7.39 -13.59 35.03
CA GLY A 374 -7.86 -14.49 36.08
C GLY A 374 -8.76 -13.84 37.13
N ASP A 375 -9.05 -12.55 37.01
CA ASP A 375 -9.86 -11.77 37.96
C ASP A 375 -11.36 -11.91 37.65
N THR A 376 -11.83 -13.14 37.75
CA THR A 376 -13.18 -13.57 37.32
C THR A 376 -14.29 -12.93 38.16
N ASP A 377 -14.05 -12.73 39.46
CA ASP A 377 -15.02 -12.13 40.37
C ASP A 377 -15.25 -10.65 40.05
N ARG A 378 -14.17 -9.91 39.76
CA ARG A 378 -14.29 -8.53 39.29
C ARG A 378 -14.94 -8.46 37.92
N ALA A 379 -14.67 -9.40 37.03
CA ALA A 379 -15.33 -9.46 35.73
C ALA A 379 -16.85 -9.62 35.85
N ARG A 380 -17.33 -10.46 36.78
CA ARG A 380 -18.77 -10.60 37.09
C ARG A 380 -19.36 -9.32 37.66
N ALA A 381 -18.67 -8.66 38.59
CA ALA A 381 -19.12 -7.39 39.16
C ALA A 381 -19.28 -6.31 38.08
N ILE A 382 -18.33 -6.21 37.14
CA ILE A 382 -18.41 -5.28 36.01
C ILE A 382 -19.55 -5.66 35.04
N LEU A 383 -19.81 -6.96 34.82
CA LEU A 383 -20.95 -7.41 34.02
C LEU A 383 -22.29 -6.99 34.66
N ASP A 384 -22.44 -7.17 35.96
CA ASP A 384 -23.66 -6.76 36.67
C ASP A 384 -23.84 -5.24 36.67
N GLU A 385 -22.76 -4.48 36.81
CA GLU A 385 -22.79 -3.02 36.68
C GLU A 385 -23.20 -2.60 35.26
N ALA A 386 -22.62 -3.23 34.23
CA ALA A 386 -23.00 -2.98 32.84
C ALA A 386 -24.47 -3.28 32.57
N ARG A 387 -25.02 -4.36 33.14
CA ARG A 387 -26.46 -4.71 33.05
C ARG A 387 -27.34 -3.63 33.68
N GLN A 388 -26.90 -3.02 34.78
CA GLN A 388 -27.63 -1.91 35.40
C GLN A 388 -27.55 -0.64 34.54
N VAL A 389 -26.37 -0.32 34.00
CA VAL A 389 -26.15 0.88 33.16
C VAL A 389 -26.94 0.82 31.85
N TYR A 390 -27.02 -0.36 31.21
CA TYR A 390 -27.70 -0.54 29.92
C TYR A 390 -29.04 -1.27 30.01
N GLY A 391 -29.64 -1.37 31.20
CA GLY A 391 -30.87 -2.14 31.42
C GLY A 391 -32.05 -1.74 30.52
N GLU A 392 -32.09 -0.49 30.04
CA GLU A 392 -33.13 0.03 29.15
C GLU A 392 -32.77 -0.07 27.64
N SER A 393 -31.60 -0.61 27.30
CA SER A 393 -31.11 -0.74 25.91
C SER A 393 -30.83 -2.21 25.56
N PRO A 394 -31.82 -2.93 24.99
CA PRO A 394 -31.67 -4.34 24.63
C PRO A 394 -30.51 -4.59 23.65
N GLU A 395 -30.28 -3.68 22.70
CA GLU A 395 -29.17 -3.79 21.73
C GLU A 395 -27.80 -3.68 22.40
N ALA A 396 -27.67 -2.81 23.41
CA ALA A 396 -26.43 -2.67 24.19
C ALA A 396 -26.15 -3.91 25.04
N LEU A 397 -27.19 -4.49 25.66
CA LEU A 397 -27.06 -5.71 26.46
C LEU A 397 -26.59 -6.89 25.63
N VAL A 398 -27.11 -7.08 24.41
CA VAL A 398 -26.66 -8.17 23.52
C VAL A 398 -25.14 -8.12 23.29
N LEU A 399 -24.58 -6.93 23.10
CA LEU A 399 -23.14 -6.75 22.89
C LEU A 399 -22.32 -7.12 24.13
N ILE A 400 -22.76 -6.70 25.31
CA ILE A 400 -22.11 -6.99 26.60
C ILE A 400 -22.21 -8.48 26.94
N GLU A 401 -23.39 -9.08 26.79
CA GLU A 401 -23.62 -10.51 27.04
C GLU A 401 -22.81 -11.37 26.06
N SER A 402 -22.76 -11.01 24.78
CA SER A 402 -21.93 -11.72 23.81
C SER A 402 -20.43 -11.68 24.19
N ALA A 403 -19.97 -10.57 24.78
CA ALA A 403 -18.60 -10.46 25.25
C ALA A 403 -18.34 -11.30 26.51
N ALA A 404 -19.29 -11.31 27.45
CA ALA A 404 -19.22 -12.16 28.65
C ALA A 404 -19.24 -13.66 28.30
N GLN A 405 -20.10 -14.07 27.38
CA GLN A 405 -20.16 -15.46 26.88
C GLN A 405 -18.86 -15.89 26.20
N ARG A 406 -18.30 -15.04 25.32
CA ARG A 406 -16.97 -15.28 24.71
C ARG A 406 -15.86 -15.39 25.75
N ALA A 407 -16.00 -14.69 26.88
CA ALA A 407 -15.08 -14.75 28.00
C ALA A 407 -15.40 -15.88 29.01
N GLY A 408 -16.34 -16.78 28.73
CA GLY A 408 -16.65 -17.92 29.61
C GLY A 408 -17.36 -17.55 30.92
N LEU A 409 -18.00 -16.37 30.97
CA LEU A 409 -18.82 -15.90 32.10
C LEU A 409 -20.33 -16.11 31.89
N GLY A 410 -20.71 -16.85 30.85
CA GLY A 410 -22.12 -17.17 30.60
C GLY A 410 -22.71 -18.01 31.73
N GLU A 411 -23.94 -17.67 32.15
CA GLU A 411 -24.79 -18.57 32.95
C GLU A 411 -25.20 -19.81 32.16
#